data_AF-A0A0L0VT08-F1
#
_entry.id   AF-A0A0L0VT08-F1
#
_cell.length_a   1.000
_cell.length_b   1.000
_cell.length_c   1.000
_cell.angle_alpha   90.00
_cell.angle_beta   90.00
_cell.angle_gamma   90.00
#
_symmetry.space_group_name_H-M   'P 1'
#
loop_
_entity.id
_entity.type
_entity.pdbx_description
1 polymer ?
#
loop_
_entity_poly.entity_id
_entity_poly.type
_entity_poly.pdbx_seq_one_letter_code
_entity_poly.pdbx_strand_id
1 'polypeptide(L)'
;MALGLGQNWKQVWMVAHMGRCDPASIGKMIGMCGRDGNHGLAILFMEKTRGGGKNHVHQFVCGMPQTDLDQMDALGITHLCLQVAFSLDNIVGYIPLWDDDPFYIKEVQREKSAGMPSCRCSNCAPEAAETLM
;
A
#
# COMPACT_ATOMS: atom_id res chain seq x y z
N MET A 1 -15.31 -10.00 14.76
CA MET A 1 -15.69 -8.59 14.96
C MET A 1 -14.98 -7.75 13.92
N ALA A 2 -15.70 -7.07 13.03
CA ALA A 2 -15.10 -6.28 11.94
C ALA A 2 -14.88 -4.83 12.41
N LEU A 3 -13.64 -4.47 12.71
CA LEU A 3 -13.25 -3.14 13.24
C LEU A 3 -12.77 -2.15 12.15
N GLY A 4 -12.94 -2.46 10.85
CA GLY A 4 -12.26 -1.74 9.77
C GLY A 4 -13.03 -0.62 9.07
N LEU A 5 -14.37 -0.70 8.97
CA LEU A 5 -15.17 0.22 8.15
C LEU A 5 -16.26 0.93 8.96
N GLY A 6 -16.30 2.26 8.88
CA GLY A 6 -17.36 3.09 9.47
C GLY A 6 -17.15 3.51 10.93
N GLN A 7 -16.04 3.10 11.57
CA GLN A 7 -15.67 3.59 12.91
C GLN A 7 -14.84 4.87 12.78
N ASN A 8 -15.23 5.93 13.50
CA ASN A 8 -14.52 7.20 13.50
C ASN A 8 -13.65 7.34 14.76
N TRP A 9 -12.45 6.75 14.70
CA TRP A 9 -11.47 6.85 15.78
C TRP A 9 -10.74 8.20 15.66
N LYS A 10 -10.85 9.03 16.70
CA LYS A 10 -10.24 10.38 16.72
C LYS A 10 -8.71 10.35 16.85
N GLN A 11 -8.17 9.31 17.47
CA GLN A 11 -6.72 9.17 17.72
C GLN A 11 -6.32 7.72 17.48
N VAL A 12 -5.72 7.46 16.31
CA VAL A 12 -5.08 6.18 16.00
C VAL A 12 -3.62 6.48 15.73
N TRP A 13 -2.75 5.89 16.53
CA TRP A 13 -1.30 6.11 16.46
C TRP A 13 -0.61 4.97 15.72
N MET A 14 -1.18 3.77 15.79
CA MET A 14 -0.66 2.59 15.14
C MET A 14 -1.79 1.74 14.57
N VAL A 15 -1.60 1.22 13.36
CA VAL A 15 -2.41 0.16 12.77
C VAL A 15 -1.48 -1.00 12.42
N ALA A 16 -1.78 -2.18 12.96
CA ALA A 16 -1.15 -3.42 12.56
C ALA A 16 -2.19 -4.25 11.80
N HIS A 17 -1.90 -4.56 10.54
CA HIS A 17 -2.68 -5.49 9.75
C HIS A 17 -1.91 -6.81 9.62
N MET A 18 -2.60 -7.93 9.80
CA MET A 18 -2.02 -9.26 9.69
C MET A 18 -2.78 -10.09 8.68
N GLY A 19 -2.04 -10.71 7.76
CA GLY A 19 -2.58 -11.52 6.69
C GLY A 19 -2.93 -10.69 5.46
N ARG A 20 -3.91 -11.19 4.70
CA ARG A 20 -4.36 -10.59 3.44
C ARG A 20 -5.63 -9.81 3.64
N CYS A 21 -5.70 -8.65 3.02
CA CYS A 21 -6.93 -7.87 2.88
C CYS A 21 -6.85 -7.08 1.58
N ASP A 22 -8.01 -6.62 1.09
CA ASP A 22 -8.01 -5.82 -0.12
C ASP A 22 -7.24 -4.50 0.13
N PRO A 23 -6.46 -4.03 -0.85
CA PRO A 23 -5.63 -2.84 -0.67
C PRO A 23 -6.44 -1.59 -0.30
N ALA A 24 -7.66 -1.43 -0.80
CA ALA A 24 -8.50 -0.27 -0.49
C ALA A 24 -8.96 -0.27 0.98
N SER A 25 -9.30 -1.43 1.56
CA SER A 25 -9.59 -1.56 3.00
C SER A 25 -8.36 -1.31 3.84
N ILE A 26 -7.19 -1.84 3.44
CA ILE A 26 -5.92 -1.55 4.13
C ILE A 26 -5.60 -0.06 4.09
N GLY A 27 -5.70 0.57 2.92
CA GLY A 27 -5.47 2.00 2.74
C GLY A 27 -6.40 2.85 3.60
N LYS A 28 -7.67 2.47 3.71
CA LYS A 28 -8.63 3.12 4.63
C LYS A 28 -8.21 2.99 6.09
N MET A 29 -7.75 1.81 6.52
CA MET A 29 -7.30 1.59 7.89
C MET A 29 -6.05 2.43 8.21
N ILE A 30 -5.04 2.41 7.33
CA ILE A 30 -3.81 3.19 7.49
C ILE A 30 -4.10 4.69 7.48
N GLY A 31 -5.03 5.16 6.63
CA GLY A 31 -5.44 6.56 6.56
C GLY A 31 -6.15 7.09 7.81
N MET A 32 -6.39 6.26 8.82
CA MET A 32 -6.84 6.70 10.14
C MET A 32 -5.67 7.10 11.06
N CYS A 33 -4.47 6.60 10.80
CA CYS A 33 -3.29 6.88 11.60
C CYS A 33 -2.84 8.35 11.43
N GLY A 34 -2.55 9.04 12.54
CA GLY A 34 -1.96 10.39 12.51
C GLY A 34 -2.93 11.53 12.14
N ARG A 35 -4.25 11.31 12.24
CA ARG A 35 -5.27 12.36 12.01
C ARG A 35 -5.22 13.52 13.00
N ASP A 36 -4.54 13.34 14.12
CA ASP A 36 -4.29 14.36 15.13
C ASP A 36 -3.09 15.28 14.80
N GLY A 37 -2.48 15.10 13.62
CA GLY A 37 -1.31 15.85 13.16
C GLY A 37 0.03 15.22 13.59
N ASN A 38 -0.01 14.13 14.36
CA ASN A 38 1.18 13.36 14.70
C ASN A 38 1.50 12.33 13.62
N HIS A 39 2.75 11.87 13.59
CA HIS A 39 3.12 10.74 12.74
C HIS A 39 2.44 9.45 13.23
N GLY A 40 1.67 8.82 12.35
CA GLY A 40 1.10 7.51 12.56
C GLY A 40 1.98 6.39 12.01
N LEU A 41 1.95 5.21 12.64
CA LEU A 41 2.67 4.03 12.20
C LEU A 41 1.72 2.98 11.63
N ALA A 42 2.03 2.45 10.45
CA ALA A 42 1.33 1.31 9.87
C ALA A 42 2.30 0.14 9.68
N ILE A 43 1.93 -1.02 10.21
CA ILE A 43 2.69 -2.27 10.07
C ILE A 43 1.81 -3.27 9.32
N LEU A 44 2.32 -3.81 8.22
CA LEU A 44 1.65 -4.78 7.36
C LEU A 44 2.39 -6.11 7.43
N PHE A 45 1.83 -7.08 8.16
CA PHE A 45 2.33 -8.45 8.18
C PHE A 45 1.72 -9.23 7.01
N MET A 46 2.36 -9.12 5.84
CA MET A 46 2.00 -9.85 4.63
C MET A 46 2.71 -11.21 4.56
N GLU A 47 2.02 -12.22 4.04
CA GLU A 47 2.65 -13.50 3.71
C GLU A 47 3.56 -13.33 2.50
N LYS A 48 4.84 -13.72 2.64
CA LYS A 48 5.83 -13.62 1.55
C LYS A 48 5.51 -14.51 0.35
N THR A 49 4.89 -15.67 0.60
CA THR A 49 4.56 -16.66 -0.42
C THR A 49 3.25 -17.35 -0.07
N ARG A 50 2.37 -17.50 -1.06
CA ARG A 50 1.11 -18.22 -0.94
C ARG A 50 1.06 -19.42 -1.88
N GLY A 51 0.48 -20.51 -1.39
CA GLY A 51 0.09 -21.65 -2.24
C GLY A 51 -0.99 -21.26 -3.24
N GLY A 52 -0.66 -21.33 -4.54
CA GLY A 52 -1.58 -21.01 -5.63
C GLY A 52 -1.81 -19.51 -5.89
N GLY A 53 -1.06 -18.62 -5.22
CA GLY A 53 -1.06 -17.18 -5.50
C GLY A 53 0.11 -16.76 -6.39
N LYS A 54 0.06 -15.51 -6.87
CA LYS A 54 1.17 -14.90 -7.59
C LYS A 54 2.21 -14.34 -6.61
N ASN A 55 3.37 -14.99 -6.53
CA ASN A 55 4.43 -14.65 -5.57
C ASN A 55 5.58 -13.85 -6.20
N HIS A 56 5.55 -13.65 -7.52
CA HIS A 56 6.61 -12.95 -8.24
C HIS A 56 6.04 -12.04 -9.33
N VAL A 57 6.72 -10.94 -9.61
CA VAL A 57 6.30 -9.95 -10.62
C VAL A 57 6.13 -10.57 -12.01
N HIS A 58 6.97 -11.55 -12.39
CA HIS A 58 6.88 -12.21 -13.70
C HIS A 58 5.60 -13.04 -13.91
N GLN A 59 4.84 -13.31 -12.84
CA GLN A 59 3.55 -14.00 -12.91
C GLN A 59 2.40 -13.04 -13.24
N PHE A 60 2.68 -11.73 -13.25
CA PHE A 60 1.80 -10.68 -13.71
C PHE A 60 2.14 -10.30 -15.14
N VAL A 61 1.11 -9.96 -15.91
CA VAL A 61 1.26 -9.50 -17.29
C VAL A 61 0.97 -8.01 -17.32
N CYS A 62 1.93 -7.23 -17.83
CA CYS A 62 1.78 -5.78 -17.94
C CYS A 62 0.56 -5.43 -18.81
N GLY A 63 -0.25 -4.46 -18.37
CA GLY A 63 -1.45 -4.00 -19.06
C GLY A 63 -2.67 -4.91 -18.94
N MET A 64 -2.56 -6.07 -18.28
CA MET A 64 -3.71 -6.91 -17.99
C MET A 64 -4.42 -6.45 -16.71
N PRO A 65 -5.76 -6.50 -16.67
CA PRO A 65 -6.51 -6.17 -15.47
C PRO A 65 -6.13 -7.12 -14.33
N GLN A 66 -5.98 -6.56 -13.13
CA GLN A 66 -5.80 -7.33 -11.90
C GLN A 66 -7.17 -7.70 -11.35
N THR A 67 -7.36 -8.97 -10.99
CA THR A 67 -8.50 -9.40 -10.16
C THR A 67 -8.27 -8.97 -8.70
N ASP A 68 -9.30 -9.01 -7.86
CA ASP A 68 -9.17 -8.73 -6.42
C ASP A 68 -8.08 -9.58 -5.75
N LEU A 69 -7.92 -10.84 -6.17
CA LEU A 69 -6.86 -11.71 -5.67
C LEU A 69 -5.48 -11.28 -6.15
N ASP A 70 -5.38 -10.83 -7.40
CA ASP A 70 -4.13 -10.32 -7.99
C ASP A 70 -3.70 -9.01 -7.34
N GLN A 71 -4.64 -8.12 -6.98
CA GLN A 71 -4.33 -6.88 -6.26
C GLN A 71 -3.74 -7.16 -4.88
N MET A 72 -4.33 -8.10 -4.14
CA MET A 72 -3.80 -8.56 -2.85
C MET A 72 -2.39 -9.16 -3.00
N ASP A 73 -2.18 -9.99 -4.02
CA ASP A 73 -0.87 -10.60 -4.32
C ASP A 73 0.15 -9.51 -4.69
N ALA A 74 -0.24 -8.57 -5.55
CA ALA A 74 0.57 -7.46 -6.01
C ALA A 74 0.98 -6.53 -4.85
N LEU A 75 0.08 -6.24 -3.91
CA LEU A 75 0.41 -5.43 -2.73
C LEU A 75 1.47 -6.10 -1.84
N GLY A 76 1.45 -7.43 -1.75
CA GLY A 76 2.45 -8.18 -0.98
C GLY A 76 3.85 -8.19 -1.60
N ILE A 77 3.96 -8.00 -2.92
CA ILE A 77 5.23 -8.11 -3.65
C ILE A 77 5.73 -6.79 -4.25
N THR A 78 4.91 -5.74 -4.28
CA THR A 78 5.28 -4.47 -4.91
C THR A 78 6.51 -3.88 -4.23
N HIS A 79 7.50 -3.50 -5.05
CA HIS A 79 8.72 -2.84 -4.61
C HIS A 79 8.63 -1.31 -4.75
N LEU A 80 7.49 -0.80 -5.23
CA LEU A 80 7.25 0.61 -5.47
C LEU A 80 6.78 1.31 -4.19
N CYS A 81 6.70 2.65 -4.23
CA CYS A 81 6.23 3.44 -3.10
C CYS A 81 4.80 3.02 -2.70
N LEU A 82 4.61 2.54 -1.45
CA LEU A 82 3.31 2.08 -0.97
C LEU A 82 2.25 3.19 -0.95
N GLN A 83 2.64 4.44 -0.64
CA GLN A 83 1.72 5.57 -0.67
C GLN A 83 1.13 5.78 -2.07
N VAL A 84 2.00 5.75 -3.09
CA VAL A 84 1.59 5.90 -4.50
C VAL A 84 0.79 4.68 -4.93
N ALA A 85 1.19 3.47 -4.53
CA ALA A 85 0.47 2.24 -4.84
C ALA A 85 -0.98 2.27 -4.30
N PHE A 86 -1.18 2.68 -3.04
CA PHE A 86 -2.52 2.85 -2.48
C PHE A 86 -3.31 3.97 -3.16
N SER A 87 -2.66 5.04 -3.59
CA SER A 87 -3.34 6.10 -4.35
C SER A 87 -3.82 5.59 -5.71
N LEU A 88 -2.94 4.89 -6.45
CA LEU A 88 -3.28 4.30 -7.75
C LEU A 88 -4.36 3.22 -7.65
N ASP A 89 -4.33 2.39 -6.62
CA ASP A 89 -5.40 1.41 -6.38
C ASP A 89 -6.77 2.09 -6.27
N ASN A 90 -6.85 3.22 -5.56
CA ASN A 90 -8.09 3.98 -5.42
C ASN A 90 -8.51 4.74 -6.70
N ILE A 91 -7.56 5.18 -7.53
CA ILE A 91 -7.84 5.99 -8.73
C ILE A 91 -8.12 5.11 -9.96
N VAL A 92 -7.34 4.05 -10.15
CA VAL A 92 -7.29 3.23 -11.37
C VAL A 92 -7.71 1.77 -11.12
N GLY A 93 -7.64 1.29 -9.87
CA GLY A 93 -8.12 -0.05 -9.50
C GLY A 93 -7.09 -1.17 -9.68
N TYR A 94 -5.80 -0.88 -9.52
CA TYR A 94 -4.75 -1.91 -9.46
C TYR A 94 -3.52 -1.44 -8.69
N ILE A 95 -2.68 -2.40 -8.25
CA ILE A 95 -1.41 -2.12 -7.60
C ILE A 95 -0.27 -2.11 -8.62
N PRO A 96 0.52 -1.02 -8.72
CA PRO A 96 1.61 -0.94 -9.67
C PRO A 96 2.76 -1.90 -9.26
N LEU A 97 3.36 -2.55 -10.26
CA LEU A 97 4.46 -3.50 -10.08
C LEU A 97 5.73 -3.12 -10.87
N TRP A 98 5.64 -2.14 -11.75
CA TRP A 98 6.74 -1.68 -12.59
C TRP A 98 6.95 -0.18 -12.47
N ASP A 99 8.19 0.26 -12.52
CA ASP A 99 8.63 1.64 -12.38
C ASP A 99 8.34 2.49 -13.63
N ASP A 100 8.22 1.84 -14.79
CA ASP A 100 7.88 2.45 -16.07
C ASP A 100 6.36 2.61 -16.31
N ASP A 101 5.52 2.22 -15.34
CA ASP A 101 4.07 2.39 -15.43
C ASP A 101 3.72 3.89 -15.55
N PRO A 102 3.04 4.30 -16.65
CA PRO A 102 2.72 5.71 -16.89
C PRO A 102 1.80 6.31 -15.82
N PHE A 103 0.90 5.52 -15.23
CA PHE A 103 0.03 5.98 -14.13
C PHE A 103 0.85 6.17 -12.86
N TYR A 104 1.79 5.27 -12.56
CA TYR A 104 2.69 5.40 -11.42
C TYR A 104 3.54 6.67 -11.53
N ILE A 105 4.19 6.88 -12.68
CA ILE A 105 5.00 8.07 -12.92
C ILE A 105 4.16 9.33 -12.78
N LYS A 106 2.96 9.36 -13.39
CA LYS A 106 2.05 10.52 -13.31
C LYS A 106 1.65 10.82 -11.87
N GLU A 107 1.35 9.81 -11.07
CA GLU A 107 0.95 9.99 -9.67
C GLU A 107 2.12 10.49 -8.82
N VAL A 108 3.33 9.94 -9.00
CA VAL A 108 4.55 10.45 -8.35
C VAL A 108 4.76 11.94 -8.66
N GLN A 109 4.57 12.36 -9.92
CA GLN A 109 4.70 13.78 -10.30
C GLN A 109 3.59 14.65 -9.71
N ARG A 110 2.37 14.13 -9.62
CA ARG A 110 1.24 14.83 -8.98
C ARG A 110 1.52 15.07 -7.50
N GLU A 111 1.98 14.06 -6.76
CA GLU A 111 2.30 14.18 -5.34
C GLU A 111 3.41 15.22 -5.11
N LYS A 112 4.46 15.20 -5.93
CA LYS A 112 5.54 16.20 -5.90
C LYS A 112 5.01 17.62 -6.17
N SER A 113 4.19 17.79 -7.20
CA SER A 113 3.61 19.08 -7.57
C SER A 113 2.65 19.63 -6.51
N ALA A 114 1.98 18.73 -5.78
CA ALA A 114 1.11 19.07 -4.65
C ALA A 114 1.90 19.39 -3.36
N GLY A 115 3.23 19.27 -3.37
CA GLY A 115 4.06 19.51 -2.18
C GLY A 115 3.86 18.48 -1.07
N MET A 116 3.45 17.25 -1.43
CA MET A 116 3.28 16.18 -0.44
C MET A 116 4.64 15.78 0.16
N PRO A 117 4.69 15.41 1.46
CA PRO A 117 5.94 15.00 2.10
C PRO A 117 6.49 13.72 1.45
N SER A 118 7.81 13.56 1.50
CA SER A 118 8.47 12.33 1.07
C SER A 118 7.95 11.13 1.85
N CYS A 119 7.54 10.08 1.14
CA CYS A 119 7.05 8.86 1.75
C CYS A 119 8.13 8.16 2.60
N ARG A 120 7.74 7.63 3.77
CA ARG A 120 8.60 6.86 4.68
C ARG A 120 8.22 5.38 4.76
N CYS A 121 7.60 4.84 3.71
CA CYS A 121 7.25 3.43 3.66
C CYS A 121 8.52 2.55 3.55
N SER A 122 8.38 1.25 3.82
CA SER A 122 9.48 0.28 3.78
C SER A 122 10.22 0.24 2.44
N ASN A 123 9.53 0.49 1.33
CA ASN A 123 10.13 0.48 0.01
C ASN A 123 10.91 1.77 -0.30
N CYS A 124 10.56 2.90 0.33
CA CYS A 124 11.25 4.19 0.15
C CYS A 124 12.35 4.43 1.20
N ALA A 125 12.24 3.82 2.38
CA ALA A 125 13.17 3.96 3.49
C ALA A 125 13.46 2.59 4.15
N PRO A 126 14.15 1.68 3.46
CA PRO A 126 14.35 0.30 3.93
C PRO A 126 15.16 0.25 5.25
N GLU A 127 16.21 1.07 5.38
CA GLU A 127 17.03 1.13 6.60
C GLU A 127 16.20 1.55 7.83
N ALA A 128 15.33 2.54 7.68
CA ALA A 128 14.44 2.95 8.76
C ALA A 128 13.41 1.86 9.09
N ALA A 129 12.93 1.13 8.08
CA ALA A 129 11.99 0.04 8.28
C ALA A 129 12.62 -1.16 9.01
N GLU A 130 13.90 -1.45 8.78
CA GLU A 130 14.63 -2.48 9.53
C GLU A 130 14.68 -2.17 11.03
N THR A 131 14.78 -0.90 11.43
CA THR A 131 14.78 -0.52 12.86
C THR A 131 13.44 -0.71 13.57
N LEU A 132 12.37 -0.99 12.83
CA LEU A 132 11.02 -1.24 13.35
C LEU A 132 10.73 -2.74 13.59
N MET A 133 11.64 -3.64 13.19
CA MET A 133 11.54 -5.09 13.32
C MET A 133 12.56 -5.63 14.33
#